data_AF-A0AAE7MNX9-F1
#
_entry.id   AF-A0AAE7MNX9-F1
#
_cell.length_a   1.000
_cell.length_b   1.000
_cell.length_c   1.000
_cell.angle_alpha   90.00
_cell.angle_beta   90.00
_cell.angle_gamma   90.00
#
_symmetry.space_group_name_H-M   'P 1'
#
loop_
_entity.id
_entity.type
_entity.pdbx_description
1 polymer ?
#
loop_
_entity_poly.entity_id
_entity_poly.type
_entity_poly.pdbx_seq_one_letter_code
_entity_poly.pdbx_strand_id
1 'polypeptide(L)'
;MDSTRLDQLPTAVKRALHPDFVFLIFPDYVQHFPARQWDQSDYQQMLAEKAKMPLSFFLWENCLVAYGKNDLFILMPKYQQIDALSTMR
;
A
#
# COMPACT_ATOMS: atom_id res chain seq x y z
N MET A 1 -8.52 -12.87 -4.31
CA MET A 1 -8.14 -11.76 -3.40
C MET A 1 -9.39 -10.90 -3.23
N ASP A 2 -9.76 -10.55 -2.00
CA ASP A 2 -11.03 -9.85 -1.73
C ASP A 2 -10.78 -8.35 -1.58
N SER A 3 -10.79 -7.61 -2.69
CA SER A 3 -10.63 -6.15 -2.69
C SER A 3 -11.81 -5.42 -2.04
N THR A 4 -12.90 -6.13 -1.74
CA THR A 4 -14.12 -5.59 -1.14
C THR A 4 -13.85 -4.84 0.16
N ARG A 5 -12.80 -5.21 0.91
CA ARG A 5 -12.39 -4.49 2.13
C ARG A 5 -11.86 -3.09 1.84
N LEU A 6 -11.15 -2.89 0.73
CA LEU A 6 -10.70 -1.56 0.31
C LEU A 6 -11.89 -0.72 -0.17
N ASP A 7 -12.85 -1.33 -0.86
CA ASP A 7 -14.06 -0.66 -1.32
C ASP A 7 -14.92 -0.16 -0.16
N GLN A 8 -14.90 -0.86 0.97
CA GLN A 8 -15.59 -0.52 2.22
C GLN A 8 -14.86 0.50 3.10
N LEU A 9 -13.66 0.96 2.70
CA LEU A 9 -12.94 1.98 3.48
C LEU A 9 -13.79 3.25 3.65
N PRO A 10 -13.76 3.89 4.84
CA PRO A 10 -14.46 5.14 5.06
C PRO A 10 -14.08 6.19 4.01
N THR A 11 -15.06 6.98 3.57
CA THR A 11 -14.85 8.03 2.55
C THR A 11 -13.73 8.99 2.94
N ALA A 12 -13.58 9.26 4.24
CA ALA A 12 -12.50 10.10 4.76
C ALA A 12 -11.10 9.52 4.45
N VAL A 13 -10.92 8.20 4.56
CA VAL A 13 -9.66 7.52 4.22
C VAL A 13 -9.40 7.62 2.73
N LYS A 14 -10.41 7.33 1.89
CA LYS A 14 -10.27 7.41 0.43
C LYS A 14 -9.89 8.82 -0.04
N ARG A 15 -10.50 9.85 0.55
CA ARG A 15 -10.18 11.26 0.27
C ARG A 15 -8.80 11.69 0.78
N ALA A 16 -8.25 11.01 1.77
CA ALA A 16 -6.94 11.31 2.31
C ALA A 16 -5.79 10.67 1.50
N LEU A 17 -6.08 9.76 0.57
CA LEU A 17 -5.06 9.13 -0.28
C LEU A 17 -4.33 10.19 -1.10
N HIS A 18 -3.04 10.32 -0.83
CA HIS A 18 -2.19 11.32 -1.46
C HIS A 18 -0.77 10.74 -1.66
N PRO A 19 -0.07 11.08 -2.77
CA PRO A 19 1.27 10.56 -3.07
C PRO A 19 2.34 10.78 -1.99
N ASP A 20 2.08 11.72 -1.09
CA ASP A 20 2.97 12.08 0.02
C ASP A 20 2.90 11.13 1.22
N PHE A 21 2.03 10.12 1.20
CA PHE A 21 1.76 9.24 2.32
C PHE A 21 1.71 7.78 1.89
N VAL A 22 2.02 6.90 2.83
CA VAL A 22 1.71 5.47 2.75
C VAL A 22 0.64 5.14 3.78
N PHE A 23 -0.29 4.26 3.41
CA PHE A 23 -1.38 3.83 4.26
C PHE A 23 -1.27 2.33 4.53
N LEU A 24 -1.35 1.96 5.80
CA LEU A 24 -1.43 0.59 6.29
C LEU A 24 -2.87 0.31 6.70
N ILE A 25 -3.52 -0.61 6.00
CA ILE A 25 -4.91 -1.00 6.25
C ILE A 25 -4.92 -2.36 6.93
N PHE A 26 -5.09 -2.33 8.25
CA PHE A 26 -5.32 -3.51 9.07
C PHE A 26 -6.83 -3.84 9.09
N PRO A 27 -7.23 -5.03 9.58
CA PRO A 27 -8.64 -5.37 9.72
C PRO A 27 -9.44 -4.36 10.56
N ASP A 28 -8.84 -3.89 11.65
CA ASP A 28 -9.57 -3.11 12.66
C ASP A 28 -9.24 -1.61 12.64
N TYR A 29 -8.15 -1.20 11.96
CA TYR A 29 -7.70 0.19 11.95
C TYR A 29 -6.89 0.54 10.71
N VAL A 30 -6.77 1.85 10.49
CA VAL A 30 -5.95 2.44 9.43
C VAL A 30 -4.85 3.28 10.07
N GLN A 31 -3.61 3.07 9.64
CA GLN A 31 -2.49 3.94 9.97
C GLN A 31 -1.95 4.57 8.69
N HIS A 32 -1.42 5.78 8.78
CA HIS A 32 -0.67 6.41 7.69
C HIS A 32 0.55 7.12 8.22
N PHE A 33 1.56 7.29 7.36
CA PHE A 33 2.78 8.04 7.67
C PHE A 33 3.30 8.77 6.42
N PRO A 34 4.03 9.89 6.60
CA PRO A 34 4.56 10.66 5.47
C PRO A 34 5.67 9.89 4.75
N ALA A 35 5.65 9.96 3.42
CA ALA A 35 6.61 9.35 2.49
C ALA A 35 6.99 10.31 1.34
N ARG A 36 6.90 11.63 1.59
CA ARG A 36 7.14 12.71 0.60
C ARG A 36 8.47 12.57 -0.11
N GLN A 37 9.52 12.37 0.67
CA GLN A 37 10.90 12.32 0.21
C GLN A 37 11.38 10.90 -0.08
N TRP A 38 10.50 9.89 0.07
CA TRP A 38 10.89 8.51 -0.10
C TRP A 38 11.12 8.18 -1.57
N ASP A 39 12.22 7.50 -1.84
CA ASP A 39 12.53 6.92 -3.14
C ASP A 39 12.08 5.47 -3.24
N GLN A 40 12.32 4.82 -4.38
CA GLN A 40 11.90 3.43 -4.58
C GLN A 40 12.50 2.46 -3.55
N SER A 41 13.73 2.70 -3.09
CA SER A 41 14.42 1.83 -2.14
C SER A 41 13.82 1.93 -0.73
N ASP A 42 13.40 3.13 -0.30
CA ASP A 42 12.69 3.33 0.97
C ASP A 42 11.38 2.53 1.00
N TYR A 43 10.62 2.56 -0.10
CA TYR A 43 9.38 1.79 -0.22
C TYR A 43 9.66 0.29 -0.19
N GLN A 44 10.69 -0.19 -0.89
CA GLN A 44 11.07 -1.61 -0.88
C GLN A 44 11.49 -2.07 0.52
N GLN A 45 12.26 -1.27 1.25
CA GLN A 45 12.62 -1.57 2.63
C GLN A 45 11.38 -1.63 3.53
N MET A 46 10.48 -0.66 3.44
CA MET A 46 9.23 -0.66 4.21
C MET A 46 8.37 -1.90 3.91
N LEU A 47 8.27 -2.30 2.63
CA LEU A 47 7.55 -3.52 2.24
C LEU A 47 8.21 -4.78 2.83
N ALA A 48 9.54 -4.87 2.82
CA ALA A 48 10.27 -5.98 3.43
C ALA A 48 10.03 -6.06 4.96
N GLU A 49 10.01 -4.91 5.64
CA GLU A 49 9.80 -4.83 7.09
C GLU A 49 8.36 -5.15 7.51
N LYS A 50 7.37 -4.61 6.79
CA LYS A 50 5.96 -4.66 7.22
C LYS A 50 5.22 -5.88 6.71
N ALA A 51 5.49 -6.30 5.48
CA ALA A 51 4.51 -7.07 4.73
C ALA A 51 4.78 -8.59 4.68
N LYS A 52 5.91 -9.07 5.26
CA LYS A 52 6.38 -10.48 5.30
C LYS A 52 6.18 -11.23 3.97
N MET A 53 7.26 -11.40 3.23
CA MET A 53 7.24 -12.05 1.90
C MET A 53 6.59 -13.46 1.90
N PRO A 54 5.99 -13.89 0.77
CA PRO A 54 5.93 -13.21 -0.53
C PRO A 54 4.82 -12.15 -0.61
N LEU A 55 5.08 -11.11 -1.40
CA LEU A 55 4.12 -10.04 -1.68
C LEU A 55 3.45 -10.23 -3.03
N SER A 56 2.23 -9.75 -3.11
CA SER A 56 1.46 -9.62 -4.34
C SER A 56 1.00 -8.18 -4.49
N PHE A 57 0.89 -7.74 -5.74
CA PHE A 57 0.60 -6.35 -6.08
C PHE A 57 -0.60 -6.26 -7.00
N PHE A 58 -1.40 -5.21 -6.84
CA PHE A 58 -2.50 -4.86 -7.73
C PHE A 58 -2.77 -3.35 -7.67
N LEU A 59 -3.58 -2.84 -8.58
CA LEU A 59 -4.03 -1.45 -8.56
C LEU A 59 -5.45 -1.36 -8.00
N TRP A 60 -5.68 -0.38 -7.14
CA TRP A 60 -6.99 -0.02 -6.62
C TRP A 60 -7.13 1.50 -6.58
N GLU A 61 -8.16 2.05 -7.21
CA GLU A 61 -8.35 3.51 -7.36
C GLU A 61 -7.07 4.25 -7.84
N ASN A 62 -6.36 3.67 -8.82
CA ASN A 62 -5.06 4.15 -9.35
C ASN A 62 -3.92 4.20 -8.31
N CYS A 63 -4.05 3.51 -7.18
CA CYS A 63 -3.03 3.34 -6.16
C CYS A 63 -2.43 1.93 -6.23
N LEU A 64 -1.10 1.83 -6.20
CA LEU A 64 -0.42 0.55 -6.04
C LEU A 64 -0.67 0.02 -4.63
N VAL A 65 -1.17 -1.21 -4.56
CA VAL A 65 -1.42 -1.92 -3.32
C VAL A 65 -0.52 -3.13 -3.25
N ALA A 66 0.23 -3.25 -2.15
CA ALA A 66 0.90 -4.49 -1.78
C ALA A 66 0.06 -5.24 -0.74
N TYR A 67 0.00 -6.56 -0.88
CA TYR A 67 -0.62 -7.46 0.10
C TYR A 67 0.23 -8.72 0.29
N GLY A 68 0.32 -9.16 1.54
CA GLY A 68 1.03 -10.38 1.95
C GLY A 68 0.14 -11.31 2.77
N LYS A 69 0.74 -12.21 3.54
CA LYS A 69 0.00 -13.22 4.33
C LYS A 69 -0.66 -12.71 5.62
N ASN A 70 -0.42 -11.46 6.03
CA ASN A 70 -0.81 -10.96 7.35
C ASN A 70 -2.11 -10.11 7.35
N ASP A 71 -3.00 -10.28 6.37
CA ASP A 71 -4.23 -9.49 6.24
C ASP A 71 -4.02 -7.96 6.31
N LEU A 72 -2.85 -7.49 5.86
CA LEU A 72 -2.46 -6.08 5.77
C LEU A 72 -2.44 -5.67 4.29
N PHE A 73 -3.12 -4.57 3.97
CA PHE A 73 -2.91 -3.87 2.70
C PHE A 73 -2.01 -2.66 2.92
N ILE A 74 -1.05 -2.46 2.01
CA ILE A 74 -0.19 -1.30 2.00
C ILE A 74 -0.47 -0.52 0.72
N LEU A 75 -1.09 0.64 0.87
CA LEU A 75 -1.47 1.53 -0.22
C LEU A 75 -0.36 2.56 -0.42
N MET A 76 0.12 2.68 -1.65
CA MET A 76 1.21 3.55 -2.06
C MET A 76 0.75 4.46 -3.22
N PRO A 77 -0.01 5.54 -2.94
CA PRO A 77 -0.63 6.39 -3.98
C PRO A 77 0.38 7.06 -4.93
N LYS A 78 1.66 7.12 -4.55
CA LYS A 78 2.75 7.61 -5.39
C LYS A 78 2.97 6.75 -6.65
N TYR A 79 2.65 5.46 -6.58
CA TYR A 79 2.82 4.52 -7.67
C TYR A 79 1.45 4.12 -8.23
N GLN A 80 1.31 4.22 -9.55
CA GLN A 80 0.06 3.93 -10.26
C GLN A 80 0.22 2.79 -11.28
N GLN A 81 1.32 2.04 -11.17
CA GLN A 81 1.67 0.92 -12.05
C GLN A 81 2.07 -0.28 -11.19
N ILE A 82 1.62 -1.48 -11.58
CA ILE A 82 1.89 -2.73 -10.85
C ILE A 82 3.40 -2.99 -10.75
N ASP A 83 4.12 -2.70 -11.83
CA ASP A 83 5.53 -3.02 -11.93
C ASP A 83 6.47 -1.93 -11.37
N ALA A 84 5.92 -0.90 -10.72
CA ALA A 84 6.70 0.22 -10.22
C ALA A 84 7.74 -0.20 -9.15
N LEU A 85 7.51 -1.32 -8.47
CA LEU A 85 8.36 -1.81 -7.37
C LEU A 85 8.93 -3.23 -7.62
N SER A 86 8.76 -3.81 -8.82
CA SER A 86 9.05 -5.24 -9.15
C SER A 86 10.51 -5.71 -9.06
N THR A 87 11.40 -4.94 -8.45
CA THR A 87 12.81 -5.32 -8.27
C THR A 87 13.05 -6.18 -7.03
N MET A 88 12.02 -6.53 -6.26
CA MET A 88 12.15 -7.47 -5.13
C MET A 88 12.20 -8.92 -5.66
N ARG A 89 13.35 -9.34 -6.20
CA ARG A 89 13.68 -10.75 -6.45
C ARG A 89 14.57 -11.29 -5.33
#